data_AF-A0A1G1FPW7-F1
#
_entry.id   AF-A0A1G1FPW7-F1
#
_cell.length_a   1.000
_cell.length_b   1.000
_cell.length_c   1.000
_cell.angle_alpha   90.00
_cell.angle_beta   90.00
_cell.angle_gamma   90.00
#
_symmetry.space_group_name_H-M   'P 1'
#
loop_
_entity.id
_entity.type
_entity.pdbx_description
1 polymer ?
#
loop_
_entity_poly.entity_id
_entity_poly.type
_entity_poly.pdbx_seq_one_letter_code
_entity_poly.pdbx_strand_id
1 'polypeptide(L)'
;MKSFTLTCFVGLFLFAGGVLAGEIREIAMTDGSTISGEVLSLSGGVYTIRSQSLGTINIEEAKVRSIRTRSGPGTSVQDQAPPTGEIRSLQERMLSDKDVVNMIQGLENDPDFRKVLEDPEMMKAVNAGDVATLMANPQFLKLLNNSKVQDIQKKVK
;
A
#
# COMPACT_ATOMS: atom_id res chain seq x y z
N MET A 1 -27.71 -18.69 -62.90
CA MET A 1 -28.91 -18.62 -62.03
C MET A 1 -28.66 -19.54 -60.83
N LYS A 2 -28.66 -18.98 -59.59
CA LYS A 2 -28.92 -19.64 -58.27
C LYS A 2 -28.06 -20.86 -57.88
N SER A 3 -27.48 -21.05 -56.69
CA SER A 3 -27.41 -20.34 -55.41
C SER A 3 -26.57 -21.20 -54.44
N PHE A 4 -25.78 -20.53 -53.56
CA PHE A 4 -25.37 -20.86 -52.17
C PHE A 4 -24.96 -22.30 -51.77
N THR A 5 -23.76 -22.45 -51.20
CA THR A 5 -23.45 -23.22 -49.97
C THR A 5 -21.96 -23.02 -49.57
N LEU A 6 -21.75 -22.48 -48.36
CA LEU A 6 -20.73 -22.86 -47.35
C LEU A 6 -19.26 -22.98 -47.82
N THR A 7 -18.30 -22.22 -47.28
CA THR A 7 -17.63 -22.57 -46.02
C THR A 7 -16.72 -21.42 -45.57
N CYS A 8 -16.91 -20.98 -44.32
CA CYS A 8 -16.05 -20.06 -43.60
C CYS A 8 -14.59 -20.55 -43.56
N PHE A 9 -13.67 -19.76 -44.10
CA PHE A 9 -12.24 -19.86 -43.80
C PHE A 9 -11.79 -18.57 -43.11
N VAL A 10 -12.47 -18.22 -42.02
CA VAL A 10 -11.92 -17.28 -41.04
C VAL A 10 -11.01 -18.12 -40.15
N GLY A 11 -9.73 -18.15 -40.52
CA GLY A 11 -8.65 -18.73 -39.74
C GLY A 11 -8.70 -18.14 -38.34
N LEU A 12 -9.28 -18.94 -37.44
CA LEU A 12 -9.45 -18.71 -36.03
C LEU A 12 -8.08 -18.38 -35.43
N PHE A 13 -7.90 -17.10 -35.13
CA PHE A 13 -6.87 -16.60 -34.24
C PHE A 13 -7.10 -17.30 -32.89
N LEU A 14 -6.44 -18.44 -32.69
CA LEU A 14 -6.32 -19.10 -31.39
C LEU A 14 -5.44 -18.19 -30.53
N PHE A 15 -6.06 -17.10 -30.02
CA PHE A 15 -5.64 -16.48 -28.78
C PHE A 15 -5.77 -17.57 -27.72
N ALA A 16 -4.66 -18.24 -27.46
CA ALA A 16 -4.43 -18.89 -26.18
C ALA A 16 -4.44 -17.77 -25.13
N GLY A 17 -5.64 -17.36 -24.72
CA GLY A 17 -5.83 -16.61 -23.49
C GLY A 17 -5.28 -17.50 -22.39
N GLY A 18 -4.14 -17.11 -21.83
CA GLY A 18 -3.64 -17.71 -20.61
C GLY A 18 -4.79 -17.67 -19.60
N VAL A 19 -5.31 -18.84 -19.24
CA VAL A 19 -6.06 -19.01 -18.02
C VAL A 19 -5.03 -18.77 -16.92
N LEU A 20 -4.92 -17.52 -16.48
CA LEU A 20 -4.30 -17.20 -15.22
C LEU A 20 -5.09 -17.96 -14.17
N ALA A 21 -4.51 -19.08 -13.75
CA ALA A 21 -5.08 -19.99 -12.78
C ALA A 21 -5.46 -19.19 -11.53
N GLY A 22 -6.68 -19.43 -11.06
CA GLY A 22 -7.26 -18.86 -9.87
C GLY A 22 -6.28 -18.58 -8.75
N GLU A 23 -6.02 -17.30 -8.55
CA GLU A 23 -5.18 -16.85 -7.47
C GLU A 23 -5.89 -17.16 -6.15
N ILE A 24 -5.25 -17.97 -5.30
CA ILE A 24 -5.79 -18.28 -3.97
C ILE A 24 -5.76 -16.99 -3.16
N ARG A 25 -6.94 -16.54 -2.76
CA ARG A 25 -7.13 -15.33 -1.96
C ARG A 25 -7.56 -15.70 -0.56
N GLU A 26 -7.15 -14.86 0.39
CA GLU A 26 -7.53 -14.93 1.79
C GLU A 26 -8.57 -13.84 2.05
N ILE A 27 -9.80 -14.26 2.31
CA ILE A 27 -10.97 -13.42 2.53
C ILE A 27 -11.22 -13.35 4.03
N ALA A 28 -10.97 -12.18 4.62
CA ALA A 28 -11.36 -11.90 5.99
C ALA A 28 -12.82 -11.43 6.01
N MET A 29 -13.61 -12.03 6.88
CA MET A 29 -15.01 -11.73 7.09
C MET A 29 -15.20 -10.70 8.22
N THR A 30 -16.38 -10.08 8.28
CA THR A 30 -16.72 -9.07 9.30
C THR A 30 -16.83 -9.63 10.71
N ASP A 31 -17.05 -10.93 10.84
CA ASP A 31 -17.07 -11.68 12.12
C ASP A 31 -15.65 -12.02 12.64
N GLY A 32 -14.60 -11.74 11.85
CA GLY A 32 -13.22 -12.09 12.15
C GLY A 32 -12.78 -13.46 11.61
N SER A 33 -13.67 -14.21 10.97
CA SER A 33 -13.33 -15.47 10.30
C SER A 33 -12.51 -15.23 9.03
N THR A 34 -11.63 -16.16 8.69
CA THR A 34 -10.81 -16.06 7.48
C THR A 34 -10.99 -17.29 6.60
N ILE A 35 -11.24 -17.06 5.32
CA ILE A 35 -11.46 -18.11 4.33
C ILE A 35 -10.42 -18.00 3.24
N SER A 36 -9.78 -19.12 2.87
CA SER A 36 -8.87 -19.17 1.73
C SER A 36 -9.53 -19.87 0.54
N GLY A 37 -9.52 -19.25 -0.63
CA GLY A 37 -10.12 -19.81 -1.84
C GLY A 37 -9.92 -18.95 -3.09
N GLU A 38 -10.21 -19.55 -4.23
CA GLU A 38 -10.23 -18.89 -5.53
C GLU A 38 -11.55 -18.13 -5.71
N VAL A 39 -11.50 -16.86 -6.07
CA VAL A 39 -12.71 -16.09 -6.41
C VAL A 39 -13.12 -16.45 -7.84
N LEU A 40 -14.20 -17.20 -8.00
CA LEU A 40 -14.70 -17.62 -9.31
C LEU A 40 -15.49 -16.51 -10.00
N SER A 41 -16.29 -15.76 -9.24
CA SER A 41 -17.09 -14.65 -9.77
C SER A 41 -17.60 -13.72 -8.67
N LEU A 42 -17.96 -12.50 -9.07
CA LEU A 42 -18.71 -11.52 -8.27
C LEU A 42 -19.95 -11.13 -9.07
N SER A 43 -21.14 -11.42 -8.55
CA SER A 43 -22.40 -11.05 -9.20
C SER A 43 -23.41 -10.59 -8.16
N GLY A 44 -23.98 -9.40 -8.36
CA GLY A 44 -25.01 -8.83 -7.47
C GLY A 44 -24.55 -8.65 -6.02
N GLY A 45 -23.26 -8.36 -5.80
CA GLY A 45 -22.68 -8.24 -4.45
C GLY A 45 -22.46 -9.57 -3.74
N VAL A 46 -22.49 -10.70 -4.46
CA VAL A 46 -22.18 -12.03 -3.93
C VAL A 46 -20.94 -12.59 -4.61
N TYR A 47 -19.92 -12.90 -3.81
CA TYR A 47 -18.70 -13.57 -4.20
C TYR A 47 -18.90 -15.09 -4.23
N THR A 48 -18.73 -15.71 -5.38
CA THR A 48 -18.61 -17.17 -5.47
C THR A 48 -17.15 -17.53 -5.34
N ILE A 49 -16.79 -18.18 -4.23
CA ILE A 49 -15.42 -18.56 -3.90
C ILE A 49 -15.33 -20.07 -3.86
N ARG A 50 -14.29 -20.64 -4.48
CA ARG A 50 -13.96 -22.05 -4.40
C ARG A 50 -12.81 -22.24 -3.42
N SER A 51 -13.16 -22.70 -2.22
CA SER A 51 -12.20 -23.11 -1.21
C SER A 51 -11.85 -24.60 -1.40
N GLN A 52 -10.58 -24.96 -1.15
CA GLN A 52 -10.14 -26.35 -1.21
C GLN A 52 -10.68 -27.18 -0.04
N SER A 53 -10.90 -26.54 1.12
CA SER A 53 -11.40 -27.20 2.34
C SER A 53 -12.92 -27.18 2.44
N LEU A 54 -13.56 -26.13 1.93
CA LEU A 54 -15.01 -25.90 2.08
C LEU A 54 -15.80 -26.07 0.77
N GLY A 55 -15.14 -26.29 -0.36
CA GLY A 55 -15.79 -26.35 -1.67
C GLY A 55 -16.23 -24.97 -2.17
N THR A 56 -17.28 -24.91 -2.98
CA THR A 56 -17.81 -23.66 -3.52
C THR A 56 -18.77 -23.01 -2.53
N ILE A 57 -18.44 -21.80 -2.10
CA ILE A 57 -19.20 -21.01 -1.13
C ILE A 57 -19.60 -19.68 -1.76
N ASN A 58 -20.77 -19.18 -1.37
CA ASN A 58 -21.27 -17.87 -1.79
C ASN A 58 -21.21 -16.93 -0.58
N ILE A 59 -20.46 -15.84 -0.70
CA ILE A 59 -20.25 -14.87 0.37
C ILE A 59 -20.78 -13.52 -0.08
N GLU A 60 -21.70 -12.93 0.68
CA GLU A 60 -22.14 -11.56 0.45
C GLU A 60 -20.99 -10.58 0.71
N GLU A 61 -20.81 -9.59 -0.17
CA GLU A 61 -19.81 -8.53 -0.03
C GLU A 61 -19.95 -7.77 1.28
N ALA A 62 -21.17 -7.58 1.79
CA ALA A 62 -21.43 -6.95 3.08
C ALA A 62 -20.79 -7.69 4.28
N LYS A 63 -20.49 -8.99 4.10
CA LYS A 63 -19.83 -9.83 5.12
C LYS A 63 -18.33 -9.95 4.88
N VAL A 64 -17.81 -9.37 3.80
CA VAL A 64 -16.38 -9.36 3.48
C VAL A 64 -15.76 -8.09 4.03
N ARG A 65 -14.78 -8.24 4.90
CA ARG A 65 -13.99 -7.13 5.46
C ARG A 65 -12.80 -6.79 4.58
N SER A 66 -12.08 -7.79 4.07
CA SER A 66 -10.95 -7.58 3.14
C SER A 66 -10.62 -8.85 2.36
N ILE A 67 -10.25 -8.70 1.09
CA ILE A 67 -9.72 -9.78 0.25
C ILE A 67 -8.22 -9.52 0.05
N ARG A 68 -7.38 -10.42 0.56
CA ARG A 68 -5.93 -10.37 0.40
C ARG A 68 -5.48 -11.42 -0.60
N THR A 69 -4.62 -11.02 -1.51
CA THR A 69 -3.99 -11.95 -2.43
C THR A 69 -2.83 -12.63 -1.72
N ARG A 70 -2.86 -13.97 -1.59
CA ARG A 70 -1.73 -14.72 -1.05
C ARG A 70 -0.70 -14.94 -2.16
N SER A 71 -0.10 -13.87 -2.64
CA SER A 71 1.19 -13.95 -3.32
C SER A 71 2.24 -14.13 -2.20
N GLY A 72 3.21 -15.04 -2.37
CA GLY A 72 4.19 -15.39 -1.33
C GLY A 72 4.99 -14.19 -0.79
N PRO A 73 5.88 -14.39 0.20
CA PRO A 73 6.74 -13.32 0.71
C PRO A 73 7.72 -12.92 -0.40
N GLY A 74 7.32 -11.96 -1.23
CA GLY A 74 8.03 -11.62 -2.44
C GLY A 74 7.17 -10.68 -3.28
N THR A 75 7.45 -9.39 -3.13
CA THR A 75 7.11 -8.33 -4.09
C THR A 75 5.66 -7.84 -4.04
N SER A 76 5.25 -7.25 -2.92
CA SER A 76 4.38 -6.07 -2.96
C SER A 76 5.22 -4.84 -3.31
N VAL A 77 5.64 -4.74 -4.58
CA VAL A 77 6.16 -3.49 -5.17
C VAL A 77 5.08 -2.99 -6.12
N GLN A 78 3.98 -2.51 -5.55
CA GLN A 78 3.08 -1.55 -6.17
C GLN A 78 2.18 -0.97 -5.08
N ASP A 79 2.26 0.35 -4.94
CA ASP A 79 1.60 1.22 -3.95
C ASP A 79 2.06 1.13 -2.50
N GLN A 80 3.38 1.26 -2.31
CA GLN A 80 3.93 1.90 -1.11
C GLN A 80 4.05 3.41 -1.34
N ALA A 81 2.91 4.11 -1.33
CA ALA A 81 2.91 5.35 -0.57
C ALA A 81 2.96 4.93 0.92
N PRO A 82 3.70 5.63 1.79
CA PRO A 82 3.71 5.32 3.22
C PRO A 82 2.28 5.32 3.77
N PRO A 83 2.02 4.72 4.95
CA PRO A 83 0.70 4.75 5.59
C PRO A 83 0.38 6.21 5.94
N THR A 84 -0.12 6.94 4.95
CA THR A 84 -0.25 8.38 5.01
C THR A 84 -1.32 8.72 6.02
N GLY A 85 -2.28 7.82 6.28
CA GLY A 85 -3.33 8.04 7.28
C GLY A 85 -2.81 8.24 8.70
N GLU A 86 -1.92 7.37 9.17
CA GLU A 86 -1.39 7.46 10.55
C GLU A 86 -0.42 8.64 10.68
N ILE A 87 0.49 8.80 9.72
CA ILE A 87 1.42 9.93 9.70
C ILE A 87 0.66 11.25 9.55
N ARG A 88 -0.43 11.31 8.79
CA ARG A 88 -1.23 12.53 8.59
C ARG A 88 -2.01 12.91 9.84
N SER A 89 -2.59 11.94 10.56
CA SER A 89 -3.24 12.23 11.84
C SER A 89 -2.25 12.69 12.91
N LEU A 90 -1.03 12.16 12.90
CA LEU A 90 0.07 12.65 13.73
C LEU A 90 0.50 14.06 13.32
N GLN A 91 0.66 14.30 12.02
CA GLN A 91 1.02 15.61 11.46
C GLN A 91 -0.03 16.67 11.79
N GLU A 92 -1.32 16.37 11.67
CA GLU A 92 -2.42 17.27 12.06
C GLU A 92 -2.39 17.62 13.54
N ARG A 93 -2.08 16.66 14.42
CA ARG A 93 -1.90 16.91 15.86
C ARG A 93 -0.68 17.79 16.12
N MET A 94 0.44 17.53 15.46
CA MET A 94 1.65 18.35 15.59
C MET A 94 1.46 19.77 15.06
N LEU A 95 0.69 19.94 13.97
CA LEU A 95 0.32 21.25 13.42
C LEU A 95 -0.71 22.00 14.28
N SER A 96 -1.51 21.27 15.07
CA SER A 96 -2.47 21.86 16.00
C SER A 96 -1.80 22.33 17.30
N ASP A 97 -0.61 21.83 17.61
CA ASP A 97 0.18 22.24 18.77
C ASP A 97 1.01 23.48 18.43
N LYS A 98 0.64 24.63 19.02
CA LYS A 98 1.29 25.92 18.77
C LYS A 98 2.76 25.94 19.19
N ASP A 99 3.13 25.20 20.23
CA ASP A 99 4.52 25.12 20.69
C ASP A 99 5.35 24.35 19.65
N VAL A 100 4.83 23.22 19.16
CA VAL A 100 5.51 22.39 18.15
C VAL A 100 5.62 23.15 16.82
N VAL A 101 4.58 23.86 16.38
CA VAL A 101 4.62 24.69 15.17
C VAL A 101 5.68 25.80 15.27
N ASN A 102 5.78 26.49 16.41
CA ASN A 102 6.80 27.51 16.61
C ASN A 102 8.22 26.92 16.56
N MET A 103 8.41 25.73 17.14
CA MET A 103 9.70 25.02 17.07
C MET A 103 10.03 24.57 15.64
N ILE A 104 9.05 24.08 14.88
CA ILE A 104 9.23 23.69 13.47
C ILE A 104 9.58 24.91 12.60
N GLN A 105 8.92 26.06 12.79
CA GLN A 105 9.29 27.29 12.08
C GLN A 105 10.72 27.74 12.41
N GLY A 106 11.15 27.55 13.66
CA GLY A 106 12.53 27.77 14.08
C GLY A 106 13.52 26.81 13.40
N LEU A 107 13.07 25.61 13.04
CA LEU A 107 13.84 24.59 12.33
C LEU A 107 13.84 24.81 10.81
N GLU A 108 12.76 25.31 10.22
CA GLU A 108 12.68 25.68 8.79
C GLU A 108 13.74 26.71 8.40
N ASN A 109 13.99 27.67 9.29
CA ASN A 109 15.03 28.69 9.11
C ASN A 109 16.44 28.17 9.41
N ASP A 110 16.60 26.91 9.81
CA ASP A 110 17.88 26.31 10.14
C ASP A 110 18.61 25.85 8.87
N PRO A 111 19.86 26.29 8.64
CA PRO A 111 20.61 25.94 7.43
C PRO A 111 20.92 24.44 7.35
N ASP A 112 21.02 23.74 8.47
CA ASP A 112 21.30 22.30 8.45
C ASP A 112 20.03 21.49 8.15
N PHE A 113 18.86 21.95 8.61
CA PHE A 113 17.58 21.34 8.25
C PHE A 113 17.26 21.53 6.76
N ARG A 114 17.50 22.72 6.20
CA ARG A 114 17.30 22.98 4.76
C ARG A 114 18.11 22.06 3.88
N LYS A 115 19.39 21.83 4.22
CA LYS A 115 20.25 20.91 3.49
C LYS A 115 19.74 19.47 3.51
N VAL A 116 19.07 19.06 4.59
CA VAL A 116 18.44 17.73 4.68
C VAL A 116 17.18 17.65 3.81
N LEU A 117 16.37 18.71 3.74
CA LEU A 117 15.20 18.77 2.85
C LEU A 117 15.57 18.86 1.37
N GLU A 118 16.70 19.51 1.06
CA GLU A 118 17.24 19.60 -0.29
C GLU A 118 17.84 18.26 -0.77
N ASP A 119 18.08 17.31 0.13
CA ASP A 119 18.59 15.98 -0.18
C ASP A 119 17.44 15.01 -0.58
N PRO A 120 17.37 14.57 -1.84
CA PRO A 120 16.32 13.67 -2.30
C PRO A 120 16.42 12.25 -1.72
N GLU A 121 17.62 11.79 -1.33
CA GLU A 121 17.80 10.48 -0.69
C GLU A 121 17.27 10.52 0.74
N MET A 122 17.50 11.62 1.45
CA MET A 122 16.93 11.85 2.78
C MET A 122 15.40 11.86 2.73
N MET A 123 14.80 12.57 1.78
CA MET A 123 13.34 12.60 1.63
C MET A 123 12.78 11.21 1.33
N LYS A 124 13.44 10.42 0.47
CA LYS A 124 13.03 9.05 0.21
C LYS A 124 13.17 8.17 1.45
N ALA A 125 14.27 8.27 2.19
CA ALA A 125 14.51 7.49 3.39
C ALA A 125 13.49 7.81 4.49
N VAL A 126 13.14 9.09 4.71
CA VAL A 126 12.08 9.48 5.65
C VAL A 126 10.73 8.91 5.22
N ASN A 127 10.37 9.05 3.93
CA ASN A 127 9.10 8.52 3.42
C ASN A 127 9.03 6.99 3.49
N ALA A 128 10.15 6.30 3.28
CA ALA A 128 10.24 4.84 3.36
C ALA A 128 10.40 4.32 4.79
N GLY A 129 10.63 5.19 5.78
CA GLY A 129 10.99 4.79 7.14
C GLY A 129 12.34 4.09 7.24
N ASP A 130 13.25 4.35 6.29
CA ASP A 130 14.57 3.74 6.21
C ASP A 130 15.56 4.43 7.17
N VAL A 131 15.50 4.02 8.43
CA VAL A 131 16.38 4.55 9.48
C VAL A 131 17.86 4.26 9.21
N ALA A 132 18.20 3.18 8.50
CA ALA A 132 19.58 2.84 8.21
C ALA A 132 20.23 3.87 7.28
N THR A 133 19.53 4.26 6.22
CA THR A 133 19.97 5.33 5.32
C THR A 133 20.06 6.68 6.03
N LEU A 134 19.10 6.99 6.92
CA LEU A 134 19.14 8.22 7.70
C LEU A 134 20.37 8.27 8.64
N MET A 135 20.69 7.17 9.33
CA MET A 135 21.83 7.12 10.24
C MET A 135 23.18 7.07 9.51
N ALA A 136 23.21 6.59 8.27
CA ALA A 136 24.40 6.62 7.43
C ALA A 136 24.71 8.04 6.91
N ASN A 137 23.74 8.95 6.89
CA ASN A 137 23.93 10.30 6.38
C ASN A 137 24.50 11.25 7.48
N PRO A 138 25.69 11.85 7.27
CA PRO A 138 26.31 12.73 8.25
C PRO A 138 25.53 14.04 8.48
N GLN A 139 24.69 14.47 7.54
CA GLN A 139 23.86 15.67 7.69
C GLN A 139 22.71 15.42 8.65
N PHE A 140 22.10 14.23 8.61
CA PHE A 140 21.09 13.82 9.59
C PHE A 140 21.65 13.75 11.01
N LEU A 141 22.86 13.21 11.16
CA LEU A 141 23.55 13.15 12.46
C LEU A 141 23.85 14.55 13.02
N LYS A 142 24.24 15.49 12.16
CA LYS A 142 24.41 16.90 12.56
C LYS A 142 23.09 17.53 12.99
N LEU A 143 22.02 17.26 12.25
CA LEU A 143 20.68 17.74 12.58
C LEU A 143 20.19 17.18 13.93
N LEU A 144 20.44 15.91 14.22
CA LEU A 144 20.10 15.30 15.52
C LEU A 144 20.84 15.96 16.70
N ASN A 145 22.05 16.46 16.48
CA ASN A 145 22.83 17.18 17.48
C ASN A 145 22.46 18.67 17.58
N ASN A 146 21.54 19.17 16.75
CA ASN A 146 21.07 20.55 16.84
C ASN A 146 20.20 20.71 18.10
N SER A 147 20.45 21.77 18.88
CA SER A 147 19.70 22.07 20.11
C SER A 147 18.18 22.10 19.89
N LYS A 148 17.72 22.68 18.78
CA LYS A 148 16.29 22.79 18.47
C LYS A 148 15.63 21.42 18.27
N VAL A 149 16.35 20.50 17.62
CA VAL A 149 15.86 19.13 17.35
C VAL A 149 15.76 18.34 18.66
N GLN A 150 16.73 18.50 19.55
CA GLN A 150 16.68 17.89 20.89
C GLN A 150 15.51 18.42 21.73
N ASP A 151 15.19 19.70 21.62
CA ASP A 151 14.08 20.32 22.35
C ASP A 151 12.72 19.81 21.85
N ILE A 152 12.57 19.69 20.52
CA ILE A 152 11.39 19.04 19.92
C ILE A 152 11.28 17.59 20.38
N GLN A 153 12.39 16.83 20.35
CA GLN A 153 12.39 15.43 20.77
C GLN A 153 11.93 15.25 22.22
N LYS A 154 12.36 16.13 23.14
CA LYS A 154 11.94 16.11 24.55
C LYS A 154 10.46 16.41 24.73
N LYS A 155 9.88 17.24 23.87
CA LYS A 155 8.46 17.64 23.93
C LYS A 155 7.53 16.57 23.33
N VAL A 156 8.00 15.82 22.34
CA VAL A 156 7.22 14.78 21.63
C VAL A 156 7.29 13.42 22.33
N LYS A 157 8.29 13.19 23.18
CA LYS A 157 8.47 11.97 23.97
C LYS A 157 7.56 11.95 25.21
#